data_AF-S7WYB0-F1
#
_entry.id   AF-S7WYB0-F1
#
_cell.length_a   1.000
_cell.length_b   1.000
_cell.length_c   1.000
_cell.angle_alpha   90.00
_cell.angle_beta   90.00
_cell.angle_gamma   90.00
#
_symmetry.space_group_name_H-M   'P 1'
#
loop_
_entity.id
_entity.type
_entity.pdbx_description
1 polymer ?
#
loop_
_entity_poly.entity_id
_entity_poly.type
_entity_poly.pdbx_seq_one_letter_code
_entity_poly.pdbx_strand_id
1 'polypeptide(L)' 'MCSFNACKQNKACRDLYERIVAKGKSEKLALIAVCNKLLKQAFAIAKSGLIFDATYKSTLVKN' A
#
# COMPACT_ATOMS: atom_id res chain seq x y z
N MET A 1 3.01 -11.88 -10.65
CA MET A 1 2.02 -10.94 -10.04
C MET A 1 2.73 -10.05 -9.03
N CYS A 2 2.83 -8.75 -9.28
CA CYS A 2 3.61 -7.80 -8.45
C CYS A 2 3.07 -7.65 -7.01
N SER A 3 1.76 -7.83 -6.81
CA SER A 3 1.11 -7.80 -5.48
C SER A 3 1.56 -8.92 -4.56
N PHE A 4 1.78 -10.13 -5.08
CA PHE A 4 2.27 -11.26 -4.28
C PHE A 4 3.69 -11.05 -3.76
N ASN A 5 4.57 -10.48 -4.59
CA ASN A 5 5.94 -10.14 -4.17
C ASN A 5 5.93 -8.99 -3.15
N ALA A 6 5.05 -8.00 -3.34
CA ALA A 6 4.88 -6.91 -2.38
C ALA A 6 4.41 -7.40 -1.00
N CYS A 7 3.50 -8.37 -0.94
CA CYS A 7 3.11 -9.00 0.33
C CYS A 7 4.26 -9.74 1.02
N LYS A 8 5.28 -10.21 0.29
CA LYS A 8 6.44 -10.91 0.87
C LYS A 8 7.52 -9.95 1.36
N GLN A 9 7.80 -8.91 0.60
CA GLN A 9 8.94 -8.01 0.86
C GLN A 9 8.56 -6.74 1.64
N ASN A 10 7.30 -6.31 1.57
CA ASN A 10 6.84 -5.09 2.23
C ASN A 10 5.89 -5.42 3.39
N LYS A 11 6.36 -5.20 4.62
CA LYS A 11 5.57 -5.45 5.85
C LYS A 11 4.23 -4.71 5.84
N ALA A 12 4.19 -3.46 5.38
CA ALA A 12 2.95 -2.69 5.32
C ALA A 12 1.95 -3.21 4.27
N CYS A 13 2.42 -3.90 3.22
CA CYS A 13 1.56 -4.58 2.25
C CYS A 13 1.04 -5.91 2.81
N ARG A 14 1.90 -6.65 3.53
CA ARG A 14 1.53 -7.88 4.23
C ARG A 14 0.46 -7.63 5.29
N ASP A 15 0.68 -6.67 6.17
CA ASP A 15 -0.24 -6.32 7.25
C ASP A 15 -1.61 -5.88 6.67
N LEU A 16 -1.61 -5.17 5.53
CA LEU A 16 -2.84 -4.80 4.84
C LEU A 16 -3.60 -6.03 4.32
N TYR A 17 -2.89 -6.96 3.67
CA TYR A 17 -3.46 -8.20 3.15
C TYR A 17 -4.05 -9.05 4.27
N GLU A 18 -3.26 -9.35 5.29
CA GLU A 18 -3.66 -10.18 6.44
C GLU A 18 -4.85 -9.57 7.16
N ARG A 19 -4.89 -8.24 7.36
CA ARG A 19 -6.04 -7.56 7.98
C ARG A 19 -7.32 -7.68 7.16
N ILE A 20 -7.26 -7.71 5.84
CA ILE A 20 -8.45 -7.86 4.98
C ILE A 20 -8.93 -9.30 5.02
N VAL A 21 -8.03 -10.26 4.92
CA VAL A 21 -8.34 -11.70 4.98
C VAL A 21 -8.88 -12.09 6.36
N ALA A 22 -8.30 -11.57 7.45
CA ALA A 22 -8.78 -11.79 8.82
C ALA A 22 -10.22 -11.29 9.04
N LYS A 23 -10.72 -10.38 8.21
CA LYS A 23 -12.12 -9.94 8.20
C LYS A 23 -13.05 -10.84 7.36
N GLY A 24 -12.57 -12.01 6.93
CA GLY A 24 -13.33 -12.96 6.12
C GLY A 24 -13.55 -12.52 4.67
N LYS A 25 -12.74 -11.58 4.15
CA LYS A 25 -12.82 -11.14 2.75
C LYS A 25 -11.96 -12.03 1.84
N SER A 26 -12.31 -12.08 0.56
CA SER A 26 -11.57 -12.90 -0.41
C SER A 26 -10.14 -12.41 -0.62
N GLU A 27 -9.23 -13.35 -0.85
CA GLU A 27 -7.81 -13.07 -1.11
C GLU A 27 -7.60 -12.17 -2.34
N LYS A 28 -8.42 -12.37 -3.39
CA LYS A 28 -8.40 -11.53 -4.58
C LYS A 28 -8.66 -10.06 -4.24
N LEU A 29 -9.64 -9.78 -3.37
CA LEU A 29 -9.92 -8.41 -2.92
C LEU A 29 -8.76 -7.83 -2.11
N ALA A 30 -8.14 -8.63 -1.26
CA ALA A 30 -6.98 -8.23 -0.48
C ALA A 30 -5.78 -7.88 -1.39
N LEU A 31 -5.51 -8.66 -2.43
CA LEU A 31 -4.47 -8.38 -3.42
C LEU A 31 -4.75 -7.10 -4.22
N ILE A 32 -6.01 -6.86 -4.61
CA ILE A 32 -6.41 -5.61 -5.30
C ILE A 32 -6.17 -4.40 -4.37
N ALA A 33 -6.46 -4.51 -3.07
CA ALA A 33 -6.18 -3.45 -2.11
C ALA A 33 -4.67 -3.16 -1.99
N VAL A 34 -3.82 -4.20 -2.00
CA VAL A 34 -2.37 -4.04 -2.02
C VAL A 34 -1.90 -3.36 -3.30
N CYS A 35 -2.41 -3.75 -4.48
CA CYS A 35 -2.13 -3.06 -5.75
C CYS A 35 -2.49 -1.57 -5.68
N ASN A 36 -3.67 -1.24 -5.17
CA ASN A 36 -4.14 0.13 -5.06
C ASN A 36 -3.25 0.98 -4.12
N LYS A 37 -2.74 0.39 -3.04
CA LYS A 37 -1.76 1.05 -2.15
C LYS A 37 -0.49 1.43 -2.92
N LEU A 38 0.09 0.49 -3.67
CA LEU A 38 1.32 0.72 -4.44
C LEU A 38 1.12 1.78 -5.54
N LEU A 39 0.01 1.72 -6.26
CA LEU A 39 -0.32 2.72 -7.29
C LEU A 39 -0.40 4.12 -6.68
N LYS A 40 -1.12 4.28 -5.56
CA LYS A 40 -1.20 5.58 -4.87
C LYS A 40 0.16 6.11 -4.42
N GLN A 41 1.04 5.24 -3.93
CA GLN A 41 2.41 5.62 -3.57
C GLN A 41 3.20 6.09 -4.79
N ALA A 42 3.15 5.35 -5.90
CA ALA A 42 3.83 5.73 -7.14
C ALA A 42 3.33 7.09 -7.67
N PHE A 43 2.01 7.30 -7.71
CA PHE A 43 1.43 8.58 -8.12
C PHE A 43 1.78 9.73 -7.16
N ALA A 44 1.86 9.49 -5.85
CA ALA A 44 2.24 10.51 -4.89
C ALA A 44 3.70 10.96 -5.08
N ILE A 45 4.62 10.01 -5.29
CA ILE A 45 6.03 10.32 -5.56
C ILE A 45 6.15 11.09 -6.88
N ALA A 46 5.51 10.61 -7.94
CA ALA A 46 5.55 11.24 -9.25
C ALA A 46 5.00 12.68 -9.26
N LYS A 47 4.03 12.99 -8.39
CA LYS A 47 3.40 14.33 -8.32
C LYS A 47 4.03 15.28 -7.30
N SER A 48 4.60 14.76 -6.21
CA SER A 48 5.08 15.61 -5.10
C SER A 48 6.44 16.25 -5.37
N GLY A 49 7.23 15.71 -6.30
CA GLY A 49 8.61 16.14 -6.52
C GLY A 49 9.56 15.78 -5.35
N LEU A 50 9.06 15.05 -4.35
CA LEU A 50 9.85 14.59 -3.21
C LEU A 50 10.50 13.23 -3.53
N ILE A 51 11.72 13.04 -3.04
CA ILE A 51 12.40 11.75 -3.09
C ILE A 51 11.64 10.76 -2.19
N PHE A 52 11.58 9.50 -2.62
CA PHE A 52 10.98 8.44 -1.81
C PHE A 52 11.66 8.33 -0.44
N ASP A 53 10.85 8.38 0.62
CA ASP A 53 11.26 8.13 1.99
C ASP A 53 10.36 7.04 2.59
N ALA A 54 10.98 5.93 3.01
CA ALA A 54 10.28 4.78 3.59
C ALA A 54 9.62 5.10 4.94
N THR A 55 10.10 6.14 5.62
CA THR A 55 9.60 6.61 6.92
C THR A 55 8.68 7.84 6.80
N TYR A 56 8.38 8.28 5.58
CA TYR A 56 7.55 9.45 5.32
C TYR A 56 6.18 9.34 5.98
N LYS A 57 5.81 10.37 6.76
CA LYS A 57 4.50 10.50 7.38
C LYS A 57 3.79 11.71 6.78
N SER A 58 2.69 11.48 6.08
CA SER A 58 1.86 12.56 5.56
C SER A 58 1.27 13.37 6.72
N THR A 59 1.47 14.69 6.71
CA THR A 59 0.75 15.60 7.59
C THR A 59 -0.68 15.77 7.10
N LEU A 60 -1.66 15.58 7.99
CA LEU A 60 -3.05 15.84 7.66
C LEU A 60 -3.24 17.36 7.51
N VAL A 61 -3.51 17.81 6.28
CA VAL A 61 -3.81 19.22 6.02
C VAL A 61 -5.16 19.53 6.65
N LYS A 62 -5.19 20.43 7.64
CA LYS A 62 -6.44 21.00 8.15
C LYS A 62 -6.87 22.06 7.14
N ASN A 63 -8.00 21.82 6.47
CA ASN A 63 -8.67 22.83 5.65
C ASN A 63 -9.36 23.87 6.54
#